data_AF-A0A9E5N1P4-F1
#
_entry.id   AF-A0A9E5N1P4-F1
#
_cell.length_a   1.000
_cell.length_b   1.000
_cell.length_c   1.000
_cell.angle_alpha   90.00
_cell.angle_beta   90.00
_cell.angle_gamma   90.00
#
_symmetry.space_group_name_H-M   'P 1'
#
loop_
_entity.id
_entity.type
_entity.pdbx_description
1 polymer ?
#
loop_
_entity_poly.entity_id
_entity_poly.type
_entity_poly.pdbx_seq_one_letter_code
_entity_poly.pdbx_strand_id
1 'polypeptide(L)'
;MRIFGICWLVLATVWGPWSTPLVWCQITKPDVADAVERITRDEIEARRQQLDTLADGQEGLQKEASELYQQALQQLDEAQQAETNITAYQEQLATAAATTARKKATRDRLPETAPALDSPSPEVPIADLEKGFAESRKTLAVQEEAYKKWEAEPNRRTARMAEIPKLIQAAEAQLAELEIDLAAKPPADQPAQRTSAKQALALARRQSILSTMASLKKERDFYEATNELVQIEQDIAARQLAIAKQTAQQWEELLNGRRTKLARQQANEAEQKLAQSPPAIQKLVEANATLAQQREALAEKIENATADLRTTGERVEQISTQLARTQEQVLAGGLSQASGELLRREQQGQLLDVRKNQQNIQERQPELKQVRFESYNLSYRRAELATLEDQVEEVVRTLAVPPTEELRKSIRQELETQRDYLDQIISDYRSYSTTLVELDAEEQELIEKTLEYARFIESRVLWIKSTDSVVAIARDQRLLTEAMRGARDSVVGMCSWRNWQGVGRELVADVQQSPILWFCCSIVFAPLLIFRRRWRRKIGALGESSSRKGCANF
;
A
#
# COMPACT_ATOMS: atom_id res chain seq x y z
N MET A 1 -36.76 -20.36 59.23
CA MET A 1 -36.12 -20.33 60.56
C MET A 1 -35.56 -18.93 60.75
N ARG A 2 -36.29 -18.05 61.43
CA ARG A 2 -36.12 -17.71 62.86
C ARG A 2 -34.74 -17.10 63.14
N ILE A 3 -34.63 -15.76 63.14
CA ILE A 3 -34.81 -14.83 64.29
C ILE A 3 -33.56 -14.79 65.17
N PHE A 4 -32.94 -13.60 65.28
CA PHE A 4 -32.71 -12.96 66.58
C PHE A 4 -32.58 -11.44 66.37
N GLY A 5 -33.56 -10.71 66.91
CA GLY A 5 -33.45 -9.28 67.21
C GLY A 5 -33.19 -9.08 68.70
N ILE A 6 -33.05 -7.80 69.08
CA ILE A 6 -33.33 -7.11 70.37
C ILE A 6 -32.46 -5.83 70.28
N CYS A 7 -32.99 -4.64 69.93
CA CYS A 7 -33.98 -3.79 70.61
C CYS A 7 -33.45 -3.20 71.93
N TRP A 8 -33.12 -1.89 71.93
CA TRP A 8 -33.25 -1.04 73.12
C TRP A 8 -33.92 0.31 72.74
N LEU A 9 -34.91 0.61 73.57
CA LEU A 9 -35.90 1.69 73.63
C LEU A 9 -35.31 3.12 73.62
N VAL A 10 -35.90 4.05 72.84
CA VAL A 10 -36.98 5.01 73.20
C VAL A 10 -36.57 6.10 74.19
N LEU A 11 -36.60 7.34 73.70
CA LEU A 11 -37.11 8.49 74.45
C LEU A 11 -37.86 9.42 73.50
N ALA A 12 -39.11 9.65 73.84
CA ALA A 12 -40.11 10.32 73.04
C ALA A 12 -40.31 11.77 73.52
N THR A 13 -40.63 12.63 72.54
CA THR A 13 -41.51 13.81 72.60
C THR A 13 -41.05 15.04 73.39
N VAL A 14 -41.10 16.21 72.73
CA VAL A 14 -42.06 17.30 73.03
C VAL A 14 -41.93 18.46 72.00
N TRP A 15 -43.03 18.66 71.26
CA TRP A 15 -43.64 19.93 70.79
C TRP A 15 -43.09 20.75 69.60
N GLY A 16 -44.01 21.01 68.65
CA GLY A 16 -44.15 22.34 68.00
C GLY A 16 -44.03 22.37 66.46
N PRO A 17 -45.11 22.67 65.70
CA PRO A 17 -45.10 22.69 64.24
C PRO A 17 -44.74 24.08 63.71
N TRP A 18 -43.56 24.24 63.12
CA TRP A 18 -43.25 25.39 62.27
C TRP A 18 -43.18 24.92 60.82
N SER A 19 -44.34 24.97 60.16
CA SER A 19 -44.47 24.88 58.72
C SER A 19 -43.96 26.18 58.09
N THR A 20 -42.71 26.21 57.66
CA THR A 20 -42.27 27.08 56.57
C THR A 20 -42.20 26.21 55.31
N PRO A 21 -42.83 26.62 54.19
CA PRO A 21 -42.56 25.95 52.93
C PRO A 21 -41.13 26.33 52.56
N LEU A 22 -40.22 25.37 52.62
CA LEU A 22 -38.99 25.44 51.83
C LEU A 22 -39.44 25.43 50.36
N VAL A 23 -39.72 26.64 49.86
CA VAL A 23 -39.67 26.95 48.44
C VAL A 23 -38.30 26.46 48.00
N TRP A 24 -38.29 25.32 47.31
CA TRP A 24 -37.19 24.94 46.46
C TRP A 24 -37.04 26.10 45.47
N CYS A 25 -36.15 27.03 45.82
CA CYS A 25 -35.63 27.98 44.87
C CYS A 25 -34.98 27.10 43.80
N GLN A 26 -35.70 26.88 42.70
CA GLN A 26 -35.10 26.51 41.45
C GLN A 26 -34.03 27.57 41.20
N ILE A 27 -32.80 27.25 41.59
CA ILE A 27 -31.63 27.87 41.00
C ILE A 27 -31.68 27.38 39.57
N THR A 28 -32.46 28.07 38.74
CA THR A 28 -32.20 28.14 37.32
C THR A 28 -30.76 28.61 37.24
N LYS A 29 -29.84 27.68 36.93
CA LYS A 29 -28.53 28.08 36.42
C LYS A 29 -28.84 29.12 35.35
N PRO A 30 -28.43 30.39 35.49
CA PRO A 30 -28.54 31.29 34.37
C PRO A 30 -27.75 30.63 33.24
N ASP A 31 -28.37 30.52 32.08
CA ASP A 31 -27.66 30.21 30.85
C ASP A 31 -26.52 31.24 30.74
N VAL A 32 -25.30 30.83 31.06
CA VAL A 32 -24.11 31.72 31.03
C VAL A 32 -23.70 32.03 29.57
N ALA A 33 -24.55 31.69 28.59
CA ALA A 33 -24.30 31.90 27.17
C ALA A 33 -24.63 33.32 26.68
N ASP A 34 -25.46 34.10 27.39
CA ASP A 34 -26.07 35.32 26.81
C ASP A 34 -25.56 36.67 27.37
N ALA A 35 -24.44 36.71 28.09
CA ALA A 35 -23.83 37.98 28.49
C ALA A 35 -22.29 37.97 28.44
N VAL A 36 -21.71 37.38 27.40
CA VAL A 36 -20.33 37.69 27.04
C VAL A 36 -20.35 39.05 26.35
N GLU A 37 -19.67 40.04 26.92
CA GLU A 37 -19.49 41.35 26.30
C GLU A 37 -18.81 41.16 24.92
N ARG A 38 -19.59 41.31 23.84
CA ARG A 38 -19.12 41.15 22.46
C ARG A 38 -18.93 42.52 21.84
N ILE A 39 -17.83 42.68 21.12
CA ILE A 39 -17.57 43.86 20.29
C ILE A 39 -17.86 43.52 18.83
N THR A 40 -18.59 44.41 18.13
CA THR A 40 -18.95 44.20 16.73
C THR A 40 -17.93 44.86 15.78
N ARG A 41 -17.84 44.37 14.54
CA ARG A 41 -17.00 44.98 13.50
C ARG A 41 -17.38 46.45 13.29
N ASP A 42 -18.67 46.74 13.18
CA ASP A 42 -19.20 48.09 12.96
C ASP A 42 -18.79 49.05 14.10
N GLU A 43 -18.81 48.57 15.35
CA GLU A 43 -18.33 49.35 16.50
C GLU A 43 -16.83 49.66 16.42
N ILE A 44 -16.00 48.70 16.01
CA ILE A 44 -14.55 48.91 15.86
C ILE A 44 -14.25 49.88 14.72
N GLU A 45 -14.94 49.75 13.58
CA GLU A 45 -14.79 50.65 12.44
C GLU A 45 -15.24 52.07 12.77
N ALA A 46 -16.35 52.23 13.49
CA ALA A 46 -16.80 53.53 13.98
C ALA A 46 -15.79 54.16 14.95
N ARG A 47 -15.24 53.38 15.89
CA ARG A 47 -14.17 53.86 16.81
C ARG A 47 -12.88 54.20 16.08
N ARG A 48 -12.57 53.52 14.97
CA ARG A 48 -11.41 53.84 14.12
C ARG A 48 -11.62 55.14 13.36
N GLN A 49 -12.80 55.37 12.77
CA GLN A 49 -13.14 56.64 12.10
C GLN A 49 -13.12 57.83 13.07
N GLN A 50 -13.47 57.62 14.35
CA GLN A 50 -13.36 58.66 15.37
C GLN A 50 -11.91 59.12 15.61
N LEU A 51 -10.90 58.30 15.28
CA LEU A 51 -9.49 58.69 15.39
C LEU A 51 -9.10 59.77 14.38
N ASP A 52 -9.83 59.90 13.27
CA ASP A 52 -9.56 60.91 12.23
C ASP A 52 -10.00 62.32 12.66
N THR A 53 -10.72 62.43 13.78
CA THR A 53 -11.13 63.73 14.37
C THR A 53 -10.17 64.23 15.46
N LEU A 54 -9.05 63.53 15.68
CA LEU A 54 -8.01 63.95 16.63
C LEU A 54 -7.23 65.17 16.12
N ALA A 55 -6.78 66.03 17.05
CA ALA A 55 -6.10 67.28 16.73
C ALA A 55 -4.69 67.05 16.14
N ASP A 56 -4.27 67.96 15.24
CA ASP A 56 -2.92 67.99 14.66
C ASP A 56 -1.84 67.97 15.75
N GLY A 57 -1.02 66.92 15.76
CA GLY A 57 0.02 66.67 16.78
C GLY A 57 -0.10 65.35 17.55
N GLN A 58 -1.17 64.56 17.36
CA GLN A 58 -1.35 63.22 17.95
C GLN A 58 -1.14 62.05 16.97
N GLU A 59 -0.42 62.28 15.86
CA GLU A 59 -0.22 61.30 14.78
C GLU A 59 0.32 59.94 15.27
N GLY A 60 1.22 59.94 16.26
CA GLY A 60 1.75 58.71 16.85
C GLY A 60 0.69 57.87 17.60
N LEU A 61 -0.22 58.53 18.32
CA LEU A 61 -1.33 57.86 19.02
C LEU A 61 -2.40 57.36 18.06
N GLN A 62 -2.69 58.13 17.00
CA GLN A 62 -3.60 57.72 15.94
C GLN A 62 -3.10 56.46 15.24
N LYS A 63 -1.80 56.42 14.90
CA LYS A 63 -1.17 55.24 14.28
C LYS A 63 -1.23 54.01 15.19
N GLU A 64 -0.83 54.13 16.46
CA GLU A 64 -0.85 53.02 17.42
C GLU A 64 -2.28 52.49 17.65
N ALA A 65 -3.26 53.39 17.86
CA ALA A 65 -4.65 52.98 18.07
C ALA A 65 -5.27 52.34 16.81
N SER A 66 -4.94 52.84 15.62
CA SER A 66 -5.38 52.25 14.36
C SER A 66 -4.81 50.85 14.14
N GLU A 67 -3.53 50.63 14.44
CA GLU A 67 -2.89 49.30 14.38
C GLU A 67 -3.58 48.31 15.35
N LEU A 68 -3.90 48.73 16.57
CA LEU A 68 -4.63 47.90 17.54
C LEU A 68 -6.05 47.55 17.07
N TYR A 69 -6.78 48.52 16.49
CA TYR A 69 -8.08 48.26 15.89
C TYR A 69 -8.00 47.34 14.68
N GLN A 70 -6.95 47.45 13.86
CA GLN A 70 -6.74 46.55 12.74
C GLN A 70 -6.48 45.10 13.22
N GLN A 71 -5.68 44.92 14.26
CA GLN A 71 -5.50 43.61 14.90
C GLN A 71 -6.81 43.09 15.49
N ALA A 72 -7.65 43.97 16.06
CA ALA A 72 -8.94 43.57 16.61
C ALA A 72 -9.90 43.08 15.50
N LEU A 73 -9.90 43.74 14.34
CA LEU A 73 -10.67 43.29 13.17
C LEU A 73 -10.20 41.92 12.65
N GLN A 74 -8.88 41.68 12.61
CA GLN A 74 -8.34 40.36 12.24
C GLN A 74 -8.80 39.26 13.21
N GLN A 75 -8.87 39.56 14.51
CA GLN A 75 -9.38 38.62 15.50
C GLN A 75 -10.89 38.36 15.32
N LEU A 76 -11.67 39.36 14.92
CA LEU A 76 -13.08 39.16 14.57
C LEU A 76 -13.25 38.32 13.29
N ASP A 77 -12.34 38.42 12.31
CA ASP A 77 -12.34 37.55 11.13
C ASP A 77 -12.09 36.08 11.50
N GLU A 78 -11.12 35.83 12.39
CA GLU A 78 -10.87 34.49 12.94
C GLU A 78 -12.10 33.94 13.68
N ALA A 79 -12.74 34.78 14.50
CA ALA A 79 -13.97 34.41 15.20
C ALA A 79 -15.11 34.06 14.23
N GLN A 80 -15.29 34.88 13.18
CA GLN A 80 -16.31 34.66 12.17
C GLN A 80 -16.08 33.35 11.40
N GLN A 81 -14.83 33.05 11.05
CA GLN A 81 -14.47 31.78 10.40
C GLN A 81 -14.76 30.59 11.33
N ALA A 82 -14.45 30.71 12.62
CA ALA A 82 -14.77 29.67 13.60
C ALA A 82 -16.28 29.45 13.73
N GLU A 83 -17.08 30.52 13.71
CA GLU A 83 -18.54 30.47 13.71
C GLU A 83 -19.11 29.81 12.44
N THR A 84 -18.57 30.12 11.26
CA THR A 84 -18.92 29.43 10.01
C THR A 84 -18.59 27.94 10.06
N ASN A 85 -17.48 27.56 10.67
CA ASN A 85 -17.14 26.15 10.86
C ASN A 85 -18.11 25.48 11.84
N ILE A 86 -18.51 26.16 12.92
CA ILE A 86 -19.50 25.65 13.88
C ILE A 86 -20.82 25.34 13.17
N THR A 87 -21.35 26.25 12.36
CA THR A 87 -22.61 26.04 11.64
C THR A 87 -22.49 24.90 10.63
N ALA A 88 -21.39 24.83 9.88
CA ALA A 88 -21.13 23.73 8.96
C ALA A 88 -21.10 22.36 9.66
N TYR A 89 -20.42 22.25 10.80
CA TYR A 89 -20.41 21.00 11.58
C TYR A 89 -21.79 20.68 12.16
N GLN A 90 -22.56 21.67 12.60
CA GLN A 90 -23.92 21.46 13.11
C GLN A 90 -24.86 20.92 12.02
N GLU A 91 -24.81 21.47 10.81
CA GLU A 91 -25.60 21.00 9.67
C GLU A 91 -25.22 19.56 9.27
N GLN A 92 -23.92 19.27 9.25
CA GLN A 92 -23.43 17.92 8.97
C GLN A 92 -23.83 16.93 10.07
N LEU A 93 -23.76 17.32 11.34
CA LEU A 93 -24.23 16.51 12.47
C LEU A 93 -25.73 16.23 12.40
N ALA A 94 -26.54 17.23 12.05
CA ALA A 94 -27.98 17.08 11.91
C ALA A 94 -28.36 16.09 10.79
N THR A 95 -27.55 16.01 9.74
CA THR A 95 -27.80 15.13 8.58
C THR A 95 -26.99 13.82 8.62
N ALA A 96 -26.08 13.64 9.59
CA ALA A 96 -25.14 12.52 9.67
C ALA A 96 -25.83 11.15 9.66
N ALA A 97 -26.88 10.96 10.46
CA ALA A 97 -27.58 9.67 10.50
C ALA A 97 -28.25 9.33 9.14
N ALA A 98 -28.83 10.33 8.48
CA ALA A 98 -29.48 10.15 7.17
C ALA A 98 -28.44 9.86 6.06
N THR A 99 -27.29 10.54 6.09
CA THR A 99 -26.21 10.29 5.13
C THR A 99 -25.58 8.91 5.34
N THR A 100 -25.33 8.50 6.59
CA THR A 100 -24.87 7.15 6.94
C THR A 100 -25.84 6.08 6.42
N ALA A 101 -27.15 6.24 6.66
CA ALA A 101 -28.15 5.29 6.17
C ALA A 101 -28.19 5.21 4.64
N ARG A 102 -28.10 6.36 3.95
CA ARG A 102 -28.05 6.43 2.48
C ARG A 102 -26.81 5.71 1.94
N LYS A 103 -25.64 5.94 2.53
CA LYS A 103 -24.38 5.32 2.12
C LYS A 103 -24.37 3.82 2.39
N LYS A 104 -24.93 3.38 3.51
CA LYS A 104 -25.15 1.96 3.80
C LYS A 104 -25.99 1.29 2.71
N ALA A 105 -27.10 1.91 2.32
CA ALA A 105 -27.93 1.42 1.22
C ALA A 105 -27.19 1.41 -0.13
N THR A 106 -26.29 2.37 -0.39
CA THR A 106 -25.42 2.34 -1.58
C THR A 106 -24.45 1.16 -1.52
N ARG A 107 -23.77 0.94 -0.39
CA ARG A 107 -22.86 -0.18 -0.19
C ARG A 107 -23.55 -1.52 -0.42
N ASP A 108 -24.75 -1.68 0.13
CA ASP A 108 -25.51 -2.93 0.07
C ASP A 108 -26.08 -3.21 -1.34
N ARG A 109 -26.20 -2.18 -2.20
CA ARG A 109 -26.56 -2.32 -3.62
C ARG A 109 -25.37 -2.61 -4.53
N LEU A 110 -24.13 -2.34 -4.08
CA LEU A 110 -22.95 -2.68 -4.86
C LEU A 110 -22.78 -4.19 -4.92
N PRO A 111 -22.51 -4.76 -6.10
CA PRO A 111 -22.28 -6.19 -6.22
C PRO A 111 -20.98 -6.57 -5.49
N GLU A 112 -20.91 -7.82 -5.01
CA GLU A 112 -19.69 -8.32 -4.35
C GLU A 112 -18.54 -8.54 -5.33
N THR A 113 -18.86 -8.88 -6.58
CA THR A 113 -17.92 -9.09 -7.68
C THR A 113 -18.37 -8.31 -8.91
N ALA A 114 -17.44 -7.96 -9.78
CA ALA A 114 -17.80 -7.36 -11.06
C ALA A 114 -18.72 -8.30 -11.84
N PRO A 115 -19.81 -7.79 -12.44
CA PRO A 115 -20.60 -8.59 -13.37
C PRO A 115 -19.69 -9.07 -14.50
N ALA A 116 -19.89 -10.32 -14.93
CA ALA A 116 -19.18 -10.84 -16.09
C ALA A 116 -19.53 -9.98 -17.31
N LEU A 117 -18.51 -9.58 -18.07
CA LEU A 117 -18.73 -8.96 -19.37
C LEU A 117 -19.53 -9.93 -20.23
N ASP A 118 -20.64 -9.45 -20.81
CA ASP A 118 -21.35 -10.18 -21.85
C ASP A 118 -20.33 -10.54 -22.92
N SER A 119 -20.13 -11.85 -23.16
CA SER A 119 -19.13 -12.33 -24.11
C SER A 119 -19.37 -11.61 -25.45
N PRO A 120 -18.48 -10.69 -25.86
CA PRO A 120 -18.73 -9.89 -27.04
C PRO A 120 -18.92 -10.83 -28.23
N SER A 121 -19.89 -10.53 -29.08
CA SER A 121 -20.09 -11.26 -30.34
C SER A 121 -18.73 -11.44 -31.03
N PRO A 122 -18.44 -12.59 -31.66
CA PRO A 122 -17.17 -12.85 -32.32
C PRO A 122 -16.79 -11.85 -33.43
N GLU A 123 -17.66 -10.88 -33.72
CA GLU A 123 -17.50 -9.81 -34.70
C GLU A 123 -16.98 -8.47 -34.13
N VAL A 124 -16.85 -8.31 -32.80
CA VAL A 124 -16.37 -7.02 -32.24
C VAL A 124 -14.92 -6.75 -32.70
N PRO A 125 -14.65 -5.59 -33.34
CA PRO A 125 -13.31 -5.18 -33.74
C PRO A 125 -12.35 -5.04 -32.56
N ILE A 126 -11.06 -5.36 -32.77
CA ILE A 126 -10.02 -5.20 -31.73
C ILE A 126 -9.94 -3.76 -31.22
N ALA A 127 -10.13 -2.77 -32.10
CA ALA A 127 -10.13 -1.35 -31.73
C ALA A 127 -11.20 -1.00 -30.68
N ASP A 128 -12.37 -1.64 -30.73
CA ASP A 128 -13.43 -1.41 -29.75
C ASP A 128 -13.10 -2.09 -28.40
N LEU A 129 -12.45 -3.26 -28.42
CA LEU A 129 -11.94 -3.92 -27.21
C LEU A 129 -10.81 -3.10 -26.56
N GLU A 130 -9.91 -2.53 -27.35
CA GLU A 130 -8.84 -1.64 -26.87
C GLU A 130 -9.42 -0.38 -26.20
N LYS A 131 -10.46 0.19 -26.80
CA LYS A 131 -11.19 1.32 -26.21
C LYS A 131 -11.84 0.94 -24.88
N GLY A 132 -12.55 -0.19 -24.83
CA GLY A 132 -13.16 -0.70 -23.59
C GLY A 132 -12.13 -0.95 -22.49
N PHE A 133 -10.99 -1.56 -22.83
CA PHE A 133 -9.88 -1.74 -21.90
C PHE A 133 -9.32 -0.41 -21.40
N ALA A 134 -9.07 0.57 -22.28
CA ALA A 134 -8.58 1.89 -21.87
C ALA A 134 -9.56 2.63 -20.94
N GLU A 135 -10.87 2.56 -21.20
CA GLU A 135 -11.91 3.12 -20.34
C GLU A 135 -11.95 2.43 -18.97
N SER A 136 -11.80 1.10 -18.94
CA SER A 136 -11.75 0.34 -17.68
C SER A 136 -10.52 0.69 -16.83
N ARG A 137 -9.34 0.87 -17.44
CA ARG A 137 -8.11 1.32 -16.73
C ARG A 137 -8.26 2.72 -16.16
N LYS A 138 -8.91 3.63 -16.89
CA LYS A 138 -9.20 4.97 -16.37
C LYS A 138 -10.12 4.91 -15.15
N THR A 139 -11.16 4.08 -15.21
CA THR A 139 -12.05 3.86 -14.07
C THR A 139 -11.29 3.28 -12.87
N LEU A 140 -10.43 2.29 -13.10
CA LEU A 140 -9.57 1.71 -12.06
C LEU A 140 -8.71 2.77 -11.36
N ALA A 141 -8.00 3.61 -12.10
CA ALA A 141 -7.17 4.67 -11.53
C ALA A 141 -7.97 5.65 -10.64
N VAL A 142 -9.18 6.03 -11.06
CA VAL A 142 -10.08 6.87 -10.26
C VAL A 142 -10.49 6.18 -8.95
N GLN A 143 -10.80 4.88 -9.00
CA GLN A 143 -11.17 4.13 -7.80
C GLN A 143 -9.98 3.90 -6.85
N GLU A 144 -8.77 3.74 -7.38
CA GLU A 144 -7.55 3.64 -6.57
C GLU A 144 -7.28 4.93 -5.78
N GLU A 145 -7.43 6.10 -6.41
CA GLU A 145 -7.31 7.39 -5.73
C GLU A 145 -8.40 7.56 -4.65
N ALA A 146 -9.64 7.17 -4.96
CA ALA A 146 -10.74 7.21 -4.00
C ALA A 146 -10.48 6.28 -2.80
N TYR A 147 -9.97 5.08 -3.04
CA TYR A 147 -9.60 4.14 -1.99
C TYR A 147 -8.48 4.69 -1.10
N LYS A 148 -7.38 5.17 -1.68
CA LYS A 148 -6.25 5.77 -0.94
C LYS A 148 -6.70 6.93 -0.05
N LYS A 149 -7.61 7.77 -0.55
CA LYS A 149 -8.19 8.87 0.23
C LYS A 149 -8.91 8.36 1.48
N TRP A 150 -9.77 7.35 1.34
CA TRP A 150 -10.56 6.82 2.45
C TRP A 150 -9.74 5.92 3.38
N GLU A 151 -8.70 5.27 2.88
CA GLU A 151 -7.72 4.52 3.68
C GLU A 151 -6.91 5.44 4.62
N ALA A 152 -6.56 6.65 4.15
CA ALA A 152 -5.81 7.62 4.95
C ALA A 152 -6.68 8.39 5.98
N GLU A 153 -8.00 8.43 5.77
CA GLU A 153 -8.94 9.24 6.58
C GLU A 153 -8.95 8.85 8.08
N PRO A 154 -9.01 7.56 8.49
CA PRO A 154 -8.97 7.17 9.90
C PRO A 154 -7.71 7.64 10.63
N ASN A 155 -6.54 7.53 10.00
CA ASN A 155 -5.28 7.99 10.57
C ASN A 155 -5.25 9.51 10.71
N ARG A 156 -5.71 10.25 9.68
CA ARG A 156 -5.83 11.71 9.75
C ARG A 156 -6.74 12.14 10.89
N ARG A 157 -7.90 11.51 11.04
CA ARG A 157 -8.86 11.80 12.12
C ARG A 157 -8.29 11.47 13.49
N THR A 158 -7.62 10.33 13.64
CA THR A 158 -7.00 9.94 14.91
C THR A 158 -5.93 10.94 15.34
N ALA A 159 -5.05 11.34 14.41
CA ALA A 159 -4.03 12.37 14.69
C ALA A 159 -4.69 13.70 15.07
N ARG A 160 -5.69 14.15 14.31
CA ARG A 160 -6.43 15.40 14.58
C ARG A 160 -7.17 15.36 15.92
N MET A 161 -7.80 14.25 16.26
CA MET A 161 -8.49 14.05 17.55
C MET A 161 -7.51 14.06 18.73
N ALA A 162 -6.25 13.64 18.53
CA ALA A 162 -5.22 13.74 19.56
C ALA A 162 -4.67 15.18 19.73
N GLU A 163 -4.75 16.02 18.69
CA GLU A 163 -4.35 17.43 18.74
C GLU A 163 -5.40 18.34 19.37
N ILE A 164 -6.69 18.12 19.08
CA ILE A 164 -7.80 18.98 19.53
C ILE A 164 -7.75 19.27 21.05
N PRO A 165 -7.57 18.28 21.95
CA PRO A 165 -7.48 18.55 23.39
C PRO A 165 -6.32 19.47 23.77
N LYS A 166 -5.16 19.35 23.10
CA LYS A 166 -3.99 20.18 23.35
C LYS A 166 -4.24 21.63 22.91
N LEU A 167 -4.90 21.81 21.76
CA LEU A 167 -5.30 23.13 21.27
C LEU A 167 -6.32 23.80 22.19
N ILE A 168 -7.30 23.04 22.68
CA ILE A 168 -8.28 23.55 23.65
C ILE A 168 -7.57 23.98 24.94
N GLN A 169 -6.66 23.15 25.49
CA GLN A 169 -5.92 23.50 26.69
C GLN A 169 -5.05 24.77 26.51
N ALA A 170 -4.39 24.90 25.37
CA ALA A 170 -3.60 26.08 25.05
C ALA A 170 -4.49 27.34 24.93
N ALA A 171 -5.65 27.22 24.28
CA ALA A 171 -6.64 28.28 24.16
C ALA A 171 -7.23 28.68 25.54
N GLU A 172 -7.48 27.71 26.42
CA GLU A 172 -7.93 27.96 27.80
C GLU A 172 -6.89 28.74 28.61
N ALA A 173 -5.60 28.42 28.46
CA ALA A 173 -4.52 29.15 29.11
C ALA A 173 -4.42 30.61 28.61
N GLN A 174 -4.51 30.81 27.29
CA GLN A 174 -4.52 32.15 26.68
C GLN A 174 -5.73 32.97 27.12
N LEU A 175 -6.90 32.33 27.20
CA LEU A 175 -8.12 32.97 27.69
C LEU A 175 -7.97 33.40 29.14
N ALA A 176 -7.41 32.55 30.01
CA ALA A 176 -7.21 32.87 31.41
C ALA A 176 -6.25 34.06 31.61
N GLU A 177 -5.15 34.12 30.86
CA GLU A 177 -4.22 35.26 30.86
C GLU A 177 -4.92 36.55 30.38
N LEU A 178 -5.69 36.45 29.29
CA LEU A 178 -6.44 37.58 28.74
C LEU A 178 -7.53 38.09 29.68
N GLU A 179 -8.20 37.20 30.42
CA GLU A 179 -9.22 37.58 31.41
C GLU A 179 -8.60 38.30 32.62
N ILE A 180 -7.38 37.94 33.02
CA ILE A 180 -6.63 38.67 34.05
C ILE A 180 -6.32 40.09 33.56
N ASP A 181 -5.85 40.24 32.32
CA ASP A 181 -5.54 41.54 31.70
C ASP A 181 -6.79 42.42 31.54
N LEU A 182 -7.92 41.82 31.18
CA LEU A 182 -9.22 42.51 31.06
C LEU A 182 -9.76 42.96 32.42
N ALA A 183 -9.49 42.21 33.50
CA ALA A 183 -9.89 42.57 34.86
C ALA A 183 -8.98 43.64 35.49
N ALA A 184 -7.76 43.83 34.98
CA ALA A 184 -6.82 44.84 35.48
C ALA A 184 -7.29 46.26 35.15
N LYS A 185 -7.26 47.16 36.14
CA LYS A 185 -7.69 48.55 35.96
C LYS A 185 -6.69 49.30 35.05
N PRO A 186 -7.15 50.02 34.00
CA PRO A 186 -6.27 50.82 33.18
C PRO A 186 -5.52 51.88 34.01
N PRO A 187 -4.21 52.06 33.81
CA PRO A 187 -3.45 53.12 34.48
C PRO A 187 -4.04 54.50 34.17
N ALA A 188 -4.18 55.35 35.19
CA ALA A 188 -4.82 56.68 35.08
C ALA A 188 -4.10 57.63 34.11
N ASP A 189 -2.83 57.37 33.80
CA ASP A 189 -1.97 58.21 32.97
C ASP A 189 -2.03 57.89 31.46
N GLN A 190 -2.82 56.89 31.02
CA GLN A 190 -2.93 56.52 29.60
C GLN A 190 -4.03 57.30 28.86
N PRO A 191 -3.77 57.75 27.60
CA PRO A 191 -4.79 58.38 26.77
C PRO A 191 -6.02 57.48 26.57
N ALA A 192 -7.23 58.06 26.66
CA ALA A 192 -8.49 57.33 26.57
C ALA A 192 -8.63 56.52 25.26
N GLN A 193 -8.13 57.05 24.15
CA GLN A 193 -8.16 56.40 22.83
C GLN A 193 -7.32 55.12 22.81
N ARG A 194 -6.14 55.13 23.45
CA ARG A 194 -5.26 53.97 23.56
C ARG A 194 -5.89 52.89 24.44
N THR A 195 -6.50 53.30 25.56
CA THR A 195 -7.22 52.39 26.46
C THR A 195 -8.41 51.73 25.75
N SER A 196 -9.20 52.51 25.00
CA SER A 196 -10.33 52.00 24.21
C SER A 196 -9.89 51.00 23.13
N ALA A 197 -8.79 51.28 22.41
CA ALA A 197 -8.25 50.39 21.39
C ALA A 197 -7.72 49.07 21.98
N LYS A 198 -7.02 49.12 23.12
CA LYS A 198 -6.58 47.91 23.84
C LYS A 198 -7.75 47.07 24.35
N GLN A 199 -8.78 47.70 24.89
CA GLN A 199 -10.00 47.00 25.32
C GLN A 199 -10.73 46.35 24.15
N ALA A 200 -10.87 47.05 23.02
CA ALA A 200 -11.46 46.49 21.80
C ALA A 200 -10.70 45.27 21.29
N LEU A 201 -9.36 45.33 21.25
CA LEU A 201 -8.52 44.20 20.87
C LEU A 201 -8.65 43.02 21.84
N ALA A 202 -8.68 43.28 23.14
CA ALA A 202 -8.80 42.23 24.15
C ALA A 202 -10.18 41.54 24.09
N LEU A 203 -11.26 42.30 23.89
CA LEU A 203 -12.60 41.73 23.68
C LEU A 203 -12.69 40.92 22.37
N ALA A 204 -12.10 41.42 21.28
CA ALA A 204 -12.06 40.70 20.00
C ALA A 204 -11.26 39.38 20.09
N ARG A 205 -10.09 39.41 20.76
CA ARG A 205 -9.30 38.19 21.05
C ARG A 205 -10.09 37.19 21.89
N ARG A 206 -10.79 37.66 22.92
CA ARG A 206 -11.64 36.80 23.77
C ARG A 206 -12.71 36.09 22.92
N GLN A 207 -13.39 36.82 22.04
CA GLN A 207 -14.39 36.26 21.13
C GLN A 207 -13.76 35.23 20.16
N SER A 208 -12.60 35.54 19.57
CA SER A 208 -11.86 34.61 18.69
C SER A 208 -11.50 33.31 19.40
N ILE A 209 -10.94 33.40 20.62
CA ILE A 209 -10.54 32.22 21.39
C ILE A 209 -11.76 31.36 21.76
N LEU A 210 -12.83 31.98 22.26
CA LEU A 210 -14.06 31.26 22.65
C LEU A 210 -14.73 30.56 21.46
N SER A 211 -14.88 31.27 20.33
CA SER A 211 -15.46 30.71 19.10
C SER A 211 -14.57 29.59 18.52
N THR A 212 -13.25 29.74 18.54
CA THR A 212 -12.30 28.69 18.13
C THR A 212 -12.43 27.46 19.01
N MET A 213 -12.47 27.60 20.33
CA MET A 213 -12.69 26.48 21.25
C MET A 213 -14.03 25.78 21.01
N ALA A 214 -15.10 26.54 20.77
CA ALA A 214 -16.40 25.98 20.43
C ALA A 214 -16.38 25.22 19.09
N SER A 215 -15.68 25.75 18.09
CA SER A 215 -15.47 25.12 16.79
C SER A 215 -14.70 23.80 16.89
N LEU A 216 -13.61 23.77 17.66
CA LEU A 216 -12.82 22.56 17.91
C LEU A 216 -13.64 21.48 18.64
N LYS A 217 -14.49 21.87 19.60
CA LYS A 217 -15.42 20.94 20.27
C LYS A 217 -16.41 20.35 19.26
N LYS A 218 -16.96 21.17 18.36
CA LYS A 218 -17.87 20.70 17.30
C LYS A 218 -17.18 19.82 16.27
N GLU A 219 -15.92 20.10 15.92
CA GLU A 219 -15.10 19.25 15.06
C GLU A 219 -14.94 17.84 15.68
N ARG A 220 -14.62 17.77 16.98
CA ARG A 220 -14.54 16.49 17.72
C ARG A 220 -15.87 15.74 17.70
N ASP A 221 -16.96 16.42 18.08
CA ASP A 221 -18.30 15.81 18.13
C ASP A 221 -18.71 15.28 16.73
N PHE A 222 -18.36 16.01 15.66
CA PHE A 222 -18.55 15.57 14.28
C PHE A 222 -17.78 14.29 13.94
N TYR A 223 -16.50 14.19 14.32
CA TYR A 223 -15.72 12.97 14.08
C TYR A 223 -16.26 11.76 14.83
N GLU A 224 -16.69 11.94 16.09
CA GLU A 224 -17.32 10.87 16.89
C GLU A 224 -18.62 10.38 16.25
N ALA A 225 -19.49 11.31 15.84
CA ALA A 225 -20.78 10.98 15.22
C ALA A 225 -20.66 10.36 13.82
N THR A 226 -19.59 10.65 13.08
CA THR A 226 -19.40 10.18 11.69
C THR A 226 -18.39 9.05 11.54
N ASN A 227 -17.98 8.40 12.63
CA ASN A 227 -17.04 7.30 12.57
C ASN A 227 -17.57 6.11 11.73
N GLU A 228 -18.85 5.74 11.92
CA GLU A 228 -19.48 4.68 11.11
C GLU A 228 -19.54 5.06 9.62
N LEU A 229 -19.77 6.35 9.31
CA LEU A 229 -19.81 6.83 7.92
C LEU A 229 -18.46 6.61 7.22
N VAL A 230 -17.34 6.89 7.88
CA VAL A 230 -16.00 6.67 7.30
C VAL A 230 -15.76 5.20 6.99
N GLN A 231 -16.13 4.31 7.92
CA GLN A 231 -16.01 2.86 7.70
C GLN A 231 -16.84 2.41 6.50
N ILE A 232 -18.08 2.91 6.36
CA ILE A 232 -18.94 2.60 5.21
C ILE A 232 -18.36 3.15 3.91
N GLU A 233 -17.81 4.36 3.89
CA GLU A 233 -17.17 4.93 2.68
C GLU A 233 -15.91 4.15 2.29
N GLN A 234 -15.13 3.68 3.26
CA GLN A 234 -14.00 2.80 3.03
C GLN A 234 -14.46 1.46 2.42
N ASP A 235 -15.52 0.85 2.96
CA ASP A 235 -16.12 -0.37 2.39
C ASP A 235 -16.59 -0.15 0.95
N ILE A 236 -17.26 0.99 0.67
CA ILE A 236 -17.72 1.35 -0.68
C ILE A 236 -16.54 1.49 -1.62
N ALA A 237 -15.51 2.25 -1.24
CA ALA A 237 -14.33 2.47 -2.06
C ALA A 237 -13.57 1.16 -2.31
N ALA A 238 -13.45 0.29 -1.29
CA ALA A 238 -12.84 -1.03 -1.42
C ALA A 238 -13.61 -1.92 -2.41
N ARG A 239 -14.95 -1.95 -2.32
CA ARG A 239 -15.81 -2.71 -3.25
C ARG A 239 -15.71 -2.16 -4.68
N GLN A 240 -15.76 -0.85 -4.85
CA GLN A 240 -15.64 -0.21 -6.16
C GLN A 240 -14.27 -0.45 -6.80
N LEU A 241 -13.20 -0.41 -6.01
CA LEU A 241 -11.85 -0.77 -6.46
C LEU A 241 -11.79 -2.24 -6.89
N ALA A 242 -12.33 -3.16 -6.08
CA ALA A 242 -12.36 -4.58 -6.43
C ALA A 242 -13.14 -4.85 -7.73
N ILE A 243 -14.30 -4.22 -7.90
CA ILE A 243 -15.09 -4.30 -9.14
C ILE A 243 -14.28 -3.74 -10.31
N ALA A 244 -13.69 -2.56 -10.18
CA ALA A 244 -12.93 -1.92 -11.26
C ALA A 244 -11.69 -2.74 -11.67
N LYS A 245 -10.96 -3.31 -10.69
CA LYS A 245 -9.84 -4.24 -10.93
C LYS A 245 -10.30 -5.44 -11.74
N GLN A 246 -11.38 -6.11 -11.30
CA GLN A 246 -11.89 -7.30 -11.97
C GLN A 246 -12.45 -6.98 -13.36
N THR A 247 -13.12 -5.84 -13.55
CA THR A 247 -13.59 -5.40 -14.89
C THR A 247 -12.41 -5.14 -15.82
N ALA A 248 -11.37 -4.45 -15.35
CA ALA A 248 -10.17 -4.21 -16.17
C ALA A 248 -9.48 -5.52 -16.57
N GLN A 249 -9.38 -6.47 -15.64
CA GLN A 249 -8.84 -7.80 -15.91
C GLN A 249 -9.67 -8.56 -16.96
N GLN A 250 -11.00 -8.55 -16.85
CA GLN A 250 -11.86 -9.21 -17.85
C GLN A 250 -11.68 -8.60 -19.25
N TRP A 251 -11.55 -7.27 -19.36
CA TRP A 251 -11.27 -6.61 -20.64
C TRP A 251 -9.90 -7.00 -21.20
N GLU A 252 -8.87 -7.08 -20.36
CA GLU A 252 -7.52 -7.50 -20.76
C GLU A 252 -7.51 -8.94 -21.27
N GLU A 253 -8.14 -9.87 -20.56
CA GLU A 253 -8.25 -11.27 -20.95
C GLU A 253 -9.01 -11.44 -22.29
N LEU A 254 -10.10 -10.70 -22.48
CA LEU A 254 -10.84 -10.69 -23.74
C LEU A 254 -10.01 -10.15 -24.91
N LEU A 255 -9.28 -9.05 -24.68
CA LEU A 255 -8.42 -8.43 -25.70
C LEU A 255 -7.28 -9.37 -26.09
N ASN A 256 -6.57 -9.93 -25.11
CA ASN A 256 -5.46 -10.86 -25.35
C ASN A 256 -5.95 -12.14 -26.03
N GLY A 257 -7.05 -12.73 -25.56
CA GLY A 257 -7.65 -13.91 -26.20
C GLY A 257 -8.08 -13.66 -27.64
N ARG A 258 -8.52 -12.44 -27.98
CA ARG A 258 -8.84 -12.06 -29.37
C ARG A 258 -7.58 -11.90 -30.23
N ARG A 259 -6.53 -11.28 -29.70
CA ARG A 259 -5.23 -11.13 -30.38
C ARG A 259 -4.59 -12.48 -30.68
N THR A 260 -4.56 -13.40 -29.71
CA THR A 260 -4.04 -14.77 -29.92
C THR A 260 -4.83 -15.51 -31.00
N LYS A 261 -6.17 -15.45 -30.99
CA LYS A 261 -6.99 -16.09 -32.03
C LYS A 261 -6.75 -15.51 -33.42
N LEU A 262 -6.63 -14.18 -33.54
CA LEU A 262 -6.36 -13.53 -34.82
C LEU A 262 -4.97 -13.90 -35.35
N ALA A 263 -3.95 -13.92 -34.50
CA ALA A 263 -2.59 -14.31 -34.89
C ALA A 263 -2.56 -15.75 -35.41
N ARG A 264 -3.26 -16.69 -34.74
CA ARG A 264 -3.43 -18.08 -35.20
C ARG A 264 -4.14 -18.18 -36.54
N GLN A 265 -5.20 -17.40 -36.76
CA GLN A 265 -5.91 -17.37 -38.04
C GLN A 265 -5.01 -16.87 -39.17
N GLN A 266 -4.28 -15.78 -38.93
CA GLN A 266 -3.35 -15.21 -39.90
C GLN A 266 -2.20 -16.17 -40.24
N ALA A 267 -1.67 -16.91 -39.26
CA ALA A 267 -0.65 -17.94 -39.50
C ALA A 267 -1.18 -19.06 -40.40
N ASN A 268 -2.36 -19.62 -40.09
CA ASN A 268 -2.99 -20.65 -40.90
C ASN A 268 -3.30 -20.18 -42.33
N GLU A 269 -3.82 -18.95 -42.49
CA GLU A 269 -4.08 -18.36 -43.81
C GLU A 269 -2.80 -18.17 -44.62
N ALA A 270 -1.70 -17.73 -43.98
CA ALA A 270 -0.42 -17.55 -44.64
C ALA A 270 0.20 -18.89 -45.08
N GLU A 271 0.06 -19.95 -44.28
CA GLU A 271 0.48 -21.31 -44.67
C GLU A 271 -0.33 -21.86 -45.85
N GLN A 272 -1.66 -21.68 -45.83
CA GLN A 272 -2.51 -22.09 -46.95
C GLN A 272 -2.17 -21.33 -48.23
N LYS A 273 -1.91 -20.02 -48.14
CA LYS A 273 -1.44 -19.21 -49.27
C LYS A 273 -0.10 -19.71 -49.79
N LEU A 274 0.85 -20.05 -48.91
CA LEU A 274 2.15 -20.61 -49.30
C LEU A 274 1.98 -21.90 -50.11
N ALA A 275 1.08 -22.79 -49.69
CA ALA A 275 0.82 -24.06 -50.39
C ALA A 275 0.20 -23.86 -51.80
N GLN A 276 -0.52 -22.76 -52.02
CA GLN A 276 -1.20 -22.44 -53.28
C GLN A 276 -0.39 -21.49 -54.19
N SER A 277 0.78 -21.03 -53.74
CA SER A 277 1.52 -19.97 -54.40
C SER A 277 2.36 -20.44 -55.60
N PRO A 278 2.40 -19.68 -56.72
CA PRO A 278 3.29 -19.94 -57.83
C PRO A 278 4.78 -19.85 -57.45
N PRO A 279 5.69 -20.61 -58.11
CA PRO A 279 7.13 -20.60 -57.82
C PRO A 279 7.79 -19.21 -57.89
N ALA A 280 7.25 -18.30 -58.71
CA ALA A 280 7.78 -16.95 -58.89
C ALA A 280 7.65 -16.07 -57.63
N ILE A 281 6.60 -16.24 -56.83
CA ILE A 281 6.36 -15.44 -55.60
C ILE A 281 6.58 -16.23 -54.32
N GLN A 282 6.90 -17.53 -54.43
CA GLN A 282 6.98 -18.45 -53.30
C GLN A 282 7.91 -17.96 -52.18
N LYS A 283 9.07 -17.39 -52.49
CA LYS A 283 10.00 -16.84 -51.48
C LYS A 283 9.40 -15.68 -50.69
N LEU A 284 8.60 -14.83 -51.34
CA LEU A 284 7.99 -13.68 -50.69
C LEU A 284 6.83 -14.14 -49.78
N VAL A 285 6.02 -15.07 -50.26
CA VAL A 285 4.93 -15.68 -49.48
C VAL A 285 5.50 -16.50 -48.31
N GLU A 286 6.62 -17.18 -48.48
CA GLU A 286 7.33 -17.89 -47.40
C GLU A 286 7.81 -16.91 -46.32
N ALA A 287 8.37 -15.76 -46.72
CA ALA A 287 8.73 -14.71 -45.78
C ALA A 287 7.51 -14.16 -45.02
N ASN A 288 6.34 -14.06 -45.66
CA ASN A 288 5.10 -13.64 -45.02
C ASN A 288 4.57 -14.71 -44.05
N ALA A 289 4.62 -15.98 -44.43
CA ALA A 289 4.23 -17.11 -43.57
C ALA A 289 5.12 -17.21 -42.33
N THR A 290 6.44 -17.03 -42.46
CA THR A 290 7.35 -17.01 -41.30
C THR A 290 7.06 -15.84 -40.35
N LEU A 291 6.73 -14.64 -40.87
CA LEU A 291 6.32 -13.51 -40.03
C LEU A 291 5.00 -13.82 -39.29
N ALA A 292 4.03 -14.44 -39.96
CA ALA A 292 2.76 -14.81 -39.34
C ALA A 292 2.93 -15.87 -38.23
N GLN A 293 3.77 -16.89 -38.45
CA GLN A 293 4.13 -17.89 -37.42
C GLN A 293 4.87 -17.25 -36.23
N GLN A 294 5.80 -16.33 -36.49
CA GLN A 294 6.49 -15.60 -35.42
C GLN A 294 5.50 -14.79 -34.56
N ARG A 295 4.47 -14.20 -35.19
CA ARG A 295 3.41 -13.48 -34.47
C ARG A 295 2.53 -14.40 -33.62
N GLU A 296 2.18 -15.59 -34.12
CA GLU A 296 1.47 -16.59 -33.32
C GLU A 296 2.28 -16.97 -32.07
N ALA A 297 3.56 -17.31 -32.23
CA ALA A 297 4.43 -17.65 -31.12
C ALA A 297 4.62 -16.49 -30.14
N LEU A 298 4.72 -15.26 -30.65
CA LEU A 298 4.85 -14.05 -29.82
C LEU A 298 3.55 -13.74 -29.06
N ALA A 299 2.38 -13.95 -29.67
CA ALA A 299 1.09 -13.77 -29.00
C ALA A 299 0.95 -14.73 -27.80
N GLU A 300 1.38 -15.99 -27.95
CA GLU A 300 1.41 -16.95 -26.83
C GLU A 300 2.39 -16.52 -25.72
N LYS A 301 3.57 -15.99 -26.08
CA LYS A 301 4.51 -15.43 -25.10
C LYS A 301 3.93 -14.24 -24.33
N ILE A 302 3.21 -13.35 -25.01
CA ILE A 302 2.52 -12.22 -24.37
C ILE A 302 1.47 -12.74 -23.39
N GLU A 303 0.63 -13.69 -23.81
CA GLU A 303 -0.39 -14.29 -22.96
C GLU A 303 0.19 -14.91 -21.68
N ASN A 304 1.29 -15.68 -21.82
CA ASN A 304 1.99 -16.27 -20.67
C ASN A 304 2.62 -15.20 -19.75
N ALA A 305 3.30 -14.20 -20.32
CA ALA A 305 3.92 -13.13 -19.53
C ALA A 305 2.88 -12.27 -18.79
N THR A 306 1.73 -11.99 -19.41
CA THR A 306 0.61 -11.29 -18.75
C THR A 306 0.00 -12.14 -17.63
N ALA A 307 -0.12 -13.46 -17.82
CA ALA A 307 -0.58 -14.35 -16.76
C ALA A 307 0.41 -14.39 -15.58
N ASP A 308 1.72 -14.46 -15.85
CA ASP A 308 2.77 -14.41 -14.84
C ASP A 308 2.78 -13.08 -14.09
N LEU A 309 2.62 -11.95 -14.81
CA LEU A 309 2.48 -10.61 -14.23
C LEU A 309 1.32 -10.56 -13.24
N ARG A 310 0.15 -11.05 -13.65
CA ARG A 310 -1.03 -11.11 -12.79
C ARG A 310 -0.79 -11.94 -11.53
N THR A 311 -0.27 -13.16 -11.68
CA THR A 311 -0.03 -14.03 -10.52
C THR A 311 1.03 -13.46 -9.57
N THR A 312 2.00 -12.71 -10.09
CA THR A 312 3.02 -12.04 -9.29
C THR A 312 2.41 -10.87 -8.52
N GLY A 313 1.62 -10.01 -9.18
CA GLY A 313 0.90 -8.92 -8.52
C GLY A 313 -0.06 -9.42 -7.42
N GLU A 314 -0.79 -10.52 -7.66
CA GLU A 314 -1.62 -11.17 -6.63
C GLU A 314 -0.79 -11.60 -5.40
N ARG A 315 0.44 -12.09 -5.60
CA ARG A 315 1.34 -12.45 -4.50
C ARG A 315 1.86 -11.22 -3.75
N VAL A 316 2.16 -10.13 -4.46
CA VAL A 316 2.55 -8.85 -3.84
C VAL A 316 1.43 -8.35 -2.94
N GLU A 317 0.18 -8.35 -3.42
CA GLU A 317 -1.00 -7.93 -2.64
C GLU A 317 -1.24 -8.85 -1.43
N GLN A 318 -1.05 -10.16 -1.59
CA GLN A 318 -1.15 -11.13 -0.48
C GLN A 318 -0.11 -10.88 0.61
N ILE A 319 1.17 -10.74 0.24
CA ILE A 319 2.26 -10.54 1.21
C ILE A 319 2.13 -9.19 1.90
N SER A 320 1.81 -8.12 1.17
CA SER A 320 1.62 -6.79 1.76
C SER A 320 0.46 -6.78 2.77
N THR A 321 -0.67 -7.41 2.43
CA THR A 321 -1.81 -7.56 3.35
C THR A 321 -1.44 -8.37 4.59
N GLN A 322 -0.72 -9.47 4.43
CA GLN A 322 -0.28 -10.31 5.55
C GLN A 322 0.71 -9.57 6.45
N LEU A 323 1.66 -8.83 5.88
CA LEU A 323 2.60 -7.99 6.61
C LEU A 323 1.85 -6.96 7.46
N ALA A 324 0.92 -6.21 6.86
CA ALA A 324 0.13 -5.19 7.55
C ALA A 324 -0.69 -5.79 8.71
N ARG A 325 -1.40 -6.91 8.47
CA ARG A 325 -2.17 -7.62 9.50
C ARG A 325 -1.27 -8.10 10.64
N THR A 326 -0.11 -8.64 10.32
CA THR A 326 0.83 -9.16 11.33
C THR A 326 1.43 -8.01 12.14
N GLN A 327 1.75 -6.89 11.51
CA GLN A 327 2.19 -5.67 12.20
C GLN A 327 1.14 -5.18 13.19
N GLU A 328 -0.12 -5.07 12.76
CA GLU A 328 -1.24 -4.64 13.61
C GLU A 328 -1.46 -5.59 14.80
N GLN A 329 -1.48 -6.91 14.54
CA GLN A 329 -1.65 -7.92 15.59
C GLN A 329 -0.53 -7.89 16.64
N VAL A 330 0.72 -7.71 16.21
CA VAL A 330 1.86 -7.61 17.12
C VAL A 330 1.82 -6.31 17.93
N LEU A 331 1.39 -5.19 17.32
CA LEU A 331 1.22 -3.92 18.03
C LEU A 331 0.10 -3.97 19.08
N ALA A 332 -1.01 -4.64 18.76
CA ALA A 332 -2.17 -4.76 19.65
C ALA A 332 -1.97 -5.79 20.78
N GLY A 333 -1.42 -6.96 20.46
CA GLY A 333 -1.27 -8.09 21.40
C GLY A 333 0.08 -8.16 22.12
N GLY A 334 1.05 -7.34 21.73
CA GLY A 334 2.43 -7.44 22.19
C GLY A 334 3.13 -8.74 21.76
N LEU A 335 4.39 -8.90 22.15
CA LEU A 335 5.20 -10.11 21.92
C LEU A 335 4.76 -11.24 22.88
N SER A 336 3.53 -11.74 22.73
CA SER A 336 3.04 -12.91 23.46
C SER A 336 3.59 -14.21 22.85
N GLN A 337 3.55 -15.32 23.62
CA GLN A 337 3.97 -16.63 23.14
C GLN A 337 3.16 -17.12 21.93
N ALA A 338 1.87 -16.77 21.85
CA ALA A 338 1.01 -17.05 20.72
C ALA A 338 1.40 -16.26 19.46
N SER A 339 1.75 -14.97 19.65
CA SER A 339 2.29 -14.11 18.58
C SER A 339 3.58 -14.71 18.02
N GLY A 340 4.44 -15.26 18.89
CA GLY A 340 5.70 -15.85 18.50
C GLY A 340 5.60 -17.16 17.73
N GLU A 341 4.62 -18.00 18.08
CA GLU A 341 4.36 -19.25 17.36
C GLU A 341 3.75 -18.99 15.98
N LEU A 342 2.86 -18.00 15.87
CA LEU A 342 2.34 -17.50 14.59
C LEU A 342 3.49 -17.04 13.69
N LEU A 343 4.35 -16.14 14.17
CA LEU A 343 5.49 -15.62 13.40
C LEU A 343 6.44 -16.73 12.92
N ARG A 344 6.66 -17.78 13.71
CA ARG A 344 7.46 -18.95 13.29
C ARG A 344 6.78 -19.77 12.19
N ARG A 345 5.47 -20.00 12.31
CA ARG A 345 4.70 -20.71 11.29
C ARG A 345 4.73 -19.95 9.98
N GLU A 346 4.57 -18.62 10.02
CA GLU A 346 4.64 -17.77 8.83
C GLU A 346 6.06 -17.75 8.25
N GLN A 347 7.12 -17.69 9.08
CA GLN A 347 8.51 -17.76 8.62
C GLN A 347 8.81 -19.06 7.84
N GLN A 348 8.31 -20.20 8.33
CA GLN A 348 8.57 -21.51 7.71
C GLN A 348 7.73 -21.75 6.44
N GLY A 349 6.54 -21.14 6.36
CA GLY A 349 5.62 -21.34 5.24
C GLY A 349 5.71 -20.30 4.12
N GLN A 350 6.15 -19.06 4.41
CA GLN A 350 5.93 -17.91 3.52
C GLN A 350 7.18 -17.15 3.08
N LEU A 351 8.38 -17.51 3.56
CA LEU A 351 9.61 -17.01 2.95
C LEU A 351 9.76 -17.69 1.59
N LEU A 352 9.00 -17.17 0.61
CA LEU A 352 9.12 -17.47 -0.80
C LEU A 352 10.58 -17.44 -1.21
N ASP A 353 10.89 -18.25 -2.21
CA ASP A 353 12.25 -18.42 -2.70
C ASP A 353 12.69 -17.13 -3.42
N VAL A 354 13.16 -16.13 -2.64
CA VAL A 354 13.72 -14.87 -3.14
C VAL A 354 14.76 -15.14 -4.22
N ARG A 355 15.51 -16.23 -4.07
CA ARG A 355 16.49 -16.69 -5.05
C ARG A 355 15.85 -17.05 -6.39
N LYS A 356 14.69 -17.72 -6.39
CA LYS A 356 13.97 -18.06 -7.61
C LYS A 356 13.51 -16.81 -8.35
N ASN A 357 12.90 -15.84 -7.65
CA ASN A 357 12.48 -14.59 -8.29
C ASN A 357 13.69 -13.78 -8.81
N GLN A 358 14.79 -13.73 -8.04
CA GLN A 358 16.04 -13.11 -8.51
C GLN A 358 16.60 -13.80 -9.75
N GLN A 359 16.54 -15.13 -9.80
CA GLN A 359 16.99 -15.90 -10.94
C GLN A 359 16.09 -15.66 -12.16
N ASN A 360 14.76 -15.62 -11.99
CA ASN A 360 13.84 -15.29 -13.07
C ASN A 360 14.15 -13.92 -13.68
N ILE A 361 14.36 -12.89 -12.87
CA ILE A 361 14.76 -11.54 -13.34
C ILE A 361 16.07 -11.64 -14.15
N GLN A 362 17.08 -12.35 -13.65
CA GLN A 362 18.36 -12.51 -14.34
C GLN A 362 18.22 -13.26 -15.68
N GLU A 363 17.37 -14.27 -15.74
CA GLU A 363 17.07 -15.05 -16.94
C GLU A 363 16.27 -14.23 -17.97
N ARG A 364 15.44 -13.27 -17.53
CA ARG A 364 14.66 -12.37 -18.40
C ARG A 364 15.47 -11.26 -19.06
N GLN A 365 16.54 -10.81 -18.43
CA GLN A 365 17.42 -9.74 -18.97
C GLN A 365 17.99 -10.03 -20.38
N PRO A 366 18.54 -11.22 -20.69
CA PRO A 366 18.96 -11.54 -22.06
C PRO A 366 17.78 -11.61 -23.04
N GLU A 367 16.64 -12.14 -22.62
CA GLU A 367 15.42 -12.17 -23.45
C GLU A 367 14.94 -10.76 -23.80
N LEU A 368 14.89 -9.84 -22.84
CA LEU A 368 14.56 -8.43 -23.07
C LEU A 368 15.49 -7.76 -24.08
N LYS A 369 16.80 -8.03 -24.00
CA LYS A 369 17.79 -7.50 -24.97
C LYS A 369 17.54 -8.07 -26.35
N GLN A 370 17.27 -9.37 -26.46
CA GLN A 370 16.98 -10.03 -27.73
C GLN A 370 15.68 -9.49 -28.35
N VAL A 371 14.60 -9.39 -27.58
CA VAL A 371 13.31 -8.83 -28.00
C VAL A 371 13.47 -7.42 -28.56
N ARG A 372 14.23 -6.55 -27.87
CA ARG A 372 14.50 -5.19 -28.34
C ARG A 372 15.33 -5.16 -29.62
N PHE A 373 16.32 -6.04 -29.73
CA PHE A 373 17.15 -6.17 -30.93
C PHE A 373 16.33 -6.64 -32.14
N GLU A 374 15.50 -7.68 -31.97
CA GLU A 374 14.62 -8.17 -33.05
C GLU A 374 13.61 -7.11 -33.48
N SER A 375 13.02 -6.37 -32.53
CA SER A 375 12.14 -5.25 -32.85
C SER A 375 12.83 -4.17 -33.70
N TYR A 376 14.10 -3.88 -33.42
CA TYR A 376 14.91 -2.94 -34.22
C TYR A 376 15.18 -3.48 -35.64
N ASN A 377 15.56 -4.76 -35.77
CA ASN A 377 15.79 -5.40 -37.07
C ASN A 377 14.52 -5.40 -37.94
N LEU A 378 13.37 -5.73 -37.34
CA LEU A 378 12.08 -5.70 -38.03
C LEU A 378 11.68 -4.28 -38.43
N SER A 379 11.99 -3.29 -37.59
CA SER A 379 11.79 -1.87 -37.91
C SER A 379 12.65 -1.42 -39.11
N TYR A 380 13.88 -1.93 -39.23
CA TYR A 380 14.73 -1.68 -40.40
C TYR A 380 14.15 -2.30 -41.67
N ARG A 381 13.74 -3.58 -41.63
CA ARG A 381 13.06 -4.25 -42.76
C ARG A 381 11.77 -3.52 -43.17
N ARG A 382 11.01 -3.02 -42.20
CA ARG A 382 9.80 -2.22 -42.44
C ARG A 382 10.15 -0.89 -43.13
N ALA A 383 11.26 -0.26 -42.75
CA ALA A 383 11.71 0.99 -43.37
C ALA A 383 12.15 0.79 -44.84
N GLU A 384 12.74 -0.37 -45.18
CA GLU A 384 13.07 -0.72 -46.57
C GLU A 384 11.82 -0.80 -47.47
N LEU A 385 10.68 -1.20 -46.91
CA LEU A 385 9.38 -1.27 -47.58
C LEU A 385 8.63 0.09 -47.61
N ALA A 386 9.24 1.18 -47.17
CA ALA A 386 8.61 2.51 -47.23
C ALA A 386 8.36 2.95 -48.69
N THR A 387 9.28 2.63 -49.60
CA THR A 387 9.13 2.88 -51.04
C THR A 387 8.73 1.59 -51.75
N LEU A 388 7.45 1.26 -51.66
CA LEU A 388 6.93 -0.04 -52.08
C LEU A 388 7.09 -0.30 -53.59
N GLU A 389 6.93 0.72 -54.43
CA GLU A 389 7.09 0.59 -55.89
C GLU A 389 8.54 0.27 -56.31
N ASP A 390 9.53 0.88 -55.66
CA ASP A 390 10.95 0.60 -55.94
C ASP A 390 11.30 -0.85 -55.60
N GLN A 391 10.73 -1.38 -54.51
CA GLN A 391 10.90 -2.77 -54.09
C GLN A 391 10.18 -3.75 -55.02
N VAL A 392 8.98 -3.40 -55.52
CA VAL A 392 8.29 -4.21 -56.53
C VAL A 392 9.16 -4.37 -57.77
N GLU A 393 9.73 -3.27 -58.28
CA GLU A 393 10.59 -3.32 -59.47
C GLU A 393 11.90 -4.09 -59.21
N GLU A 394 12.49 -4.00 -58.03
CA GLU A 394 13.69 -4.78 -57.67
C GLU A 394 13.41 -6.29 -57.58
N VAL A 395 12.28 -6.69 -56.99
CA VAL A 395 11.84 -8.08 -56.93
C VAL A 395 11.55 -8.61 -58.34
N VAL A 396 10.89 -7.82 -59.20
CA VAL A 396 10.61 -8.18 -60.59
C VAL A 396 11.91 -8.35 -61.39
N ARG A 397 12.92 -7.49 -61.19
CA ARG A 397 14.25 -7.62 -61.84
C ARG A 397 14.99 -8.88 -61.41
N THR A 398 14.83 -9.28 -60.16
CA THR A 398 15.46 -10.47 -59.59
C THR A 398 14.82 -11.76 -60.11
N LEU A 399 13.54 -11.72 -60.48
CA LEU A 399 12.83 -12.84 -61.08
C LEU A 399 13.13 -12.92 -62.58
N ALA A 400 13.79 -14.00 -63.02
CA ALA A 400 14.12 -14.24 -64.43
C ALA A 400 12.91 -14.60 -65.32
N VAL A 401 11.72 -14.06 -65.01
CA VAL A 401 10.42 -14.33 -65.64
C VAL A 401 9.96 -13.05 -66.35
N PRO A 402 9.36 -13.13 -67.56
CA PRO A 402 8.84 -11.95 -68.25
C PRO A 402 7.79 -11.21 -67.38
N PRO A 403 7.96 -9.89 -67.16
CA PRO A 403 7.10 -9.12 -66.27
C PRO A 403 5.70 -8.99 -66.88
N THR A 404 4.73 -9.68 -66.27
CA THR A 404 3.31 -9.52 -66.58
C THR A 404 2.70 -8.56 -65.55
N GLU A 405 1.76 -7.69 -65.96
CA GLU A 405 1.11 -6.75 -65.04
C GLU A 405 0.38 -7.45 -63.88
N GLU A 406 -0.14 -8.67 -64.10
CA GLU A 406 -0.75 -9.50 -63.06
C GLU A 406 0.28 -9.93 -61.99
N LEU A 407 1.50 -10.29 -62.40
CA LEU A 407 2.58 -10.68 -61.49
C LEU A 407 3.05 -9.48 -60.64
N ARG A 408 3.19 -8.30 -61.26
CA ARG A 408 3.50 -7.05 -60.55
C ARG A 408 2.46 -6.76 -59.46
N LYS A 409 1.18 -6.90 -59.80
CA LYS A 409 0.08 -6.71 -58.86
C LYS A 409 0.14 -7.72 -57.69
N SER A 410 0.40 -8.99 -57.97
CA SER A 410 0.57 -10.00 -56.91
C SER A 410 1.76 -9.71 -56.00
N ILE A 411 2.92 -9.32 -56.56
CA ILE A 411 4.10 -8.93 -55.76
C ILE A 411 3.78 -7.73 -54.88
N ARG A 412 3.10 -6.71 -55.43
CA ARG A 412 2.65 -5.54 -54.66
C ARG A 412 1.78 -5.94 -53.47
N GLN A 413 0.78 -6.79 -53.69
CA GLN A 413 -0.11 -7.27 -52.63
C GLN A 413 0.63 -8.05 -51.53
N GLU A 414 1.61 -8.87 -51.91
CA GLU A 414 2.40 -9.62 -50.93
C GLU A 414 3.37 -8.72 -50.15
N LEU A 415 3.93 -7.67 -50.78
CA LEU A 415 4.75 -6.67 -50.07
C LEU A 415 3.91 -5.78 -49.15
N GLU A 416 2.68 -5.44 -49.54
CA GLU A 416 1.71 -4.75 -48.67
C GLU A 416 1.37 -5.61 -47.46
N THR A 417 1.08 -6.89 -47.69
CA THR A 417 0.83 -7.87 -46.61
C THR A 417 2.05 -8.02 -45.71
N GLN A 418 3.25 -8.06 -46.28
CA GLN A 418 4.51 -8.10 -45.53
C GLN A 418 4.67 -6.89 -44.62
N ARG A 419 4.40 -5.69 -45.14
CA ARG A 419 4.47 -4.43 -44.39
C ARG A 419 3.47 -4.44 -43.22
N ASP A 420 2.25 -4.89 -43.47
CA ASP A 420 1.22 -4.95 -42.43
C ASP A 420 1.54 -5.98 -41.34
N TYR A 421 2.12 -7.14 -41.70
CA TYR A 421 2.64 -8.09 -40.72
C TYR A 421 3.84 -7.54 -39.95
N LEU A 422 4.73 -6.79 -40.60
CA LEU A 422 5.85 -6.12 -39.93
C LEU A 422 5.36 -5.06 -38.93
N ASP A 423 4.40 -4.22 -39.32
CA ASP A 423 3.84 -3.20 -38.41
C ASP A 423 3.18 -3.86 -37.19
N GLN A 424 2.45 -4.95 -37.40
CA GLN A 424 1.81 -5.69 -36.31
C GLN A 424 2.83 -6.41 -35.40
N ILE A 425 3.80 -7.16 -35.95
CA ILE A 425 4.81 -7.85 -35.12
C ILE A 425 5.69 -6.87 -34.34
N ILE A 426 6.00 -5.70 -34.90
CA ILE A 426 6.74 -4.65 -34.19
C ILE A 426 5.92 -4.16 -32.99
N SER A 427 4.61 -3.97 -33.16
CA SER A 427 3.70 -3.61 -32.06
C SER A 427 3.61 -4.72 -31.00
N ASP A 428 3.54 -5.97 -31.42
CA ASP A 428 3.51 -7.14 -30.53
C ASP A 428 4.81 -7.22 -29.70
N TYR A 429 5.98 -7.02 -30.31
CA TYR A 429 7.27 -7.00 -29.59
C TYR A 429 7.38 -5.84 -28.59
N ARG A 430 6.86 -4.66 -28.92
CA ARG A 430 6.81 -3.52 -27.99
C ARG A 430 5.92 -3.84 -26.78
N SER A 431 4.76 -4.44 -27.04
CA SER A 431 3.82 -4.87 -26.00
C SER A 431 4.48 -5.90 -25.10
N TYR A 432 5.09 -6.95 -25.68
CA TYR A 432 5.82 -7.97 -24.95
C TYR A 432 6.96 -7.41 -24.11
N SER A 433 7.79 -6.53 -24.68
CA SER A 433 8.87 -5.89 -23.92
C SER A 433 8.35 -5.03 -22.76
N THR A 434 7.17 -4.43 -22.90
CA THR A 434 6.55 -3.63 -21.82
C THR A 434 6.09 -4.55 -20.69
N THR A 435 5.37 -5.62 -21.03
CA THR A 435 4.90 -6.62 -20.06
C THR A 435 6.06 -7.29 -19.31
N LEU A 436 7.17 -7.62 -19.99
CA LEU A 436 8.35 -8.19 -19.33
C LEU A 436 9.00 -7.20 -18.34
N VAL A 437 9.02 -5.90 -18.66
CA VAL A 437 9.55 -4.86 -17.75
C VAL A 437 8.63 -4.66 -16.55
N GLU A 438 7.31 -4.68 -16.76
CA GLU A 438 6.32 -4.63 -15.67
C GLU A 438 6.45 -5.87 -14.77
N LEU A 439 6.67 -7.06 -15.34
CA LEU A 439 6.90 -8.29 -14.58
C LEU A 439 8.19 -8.25 -13.76
N ASP A 440 9.28 -7.72 -14.33
CA ASP A 440 10.53 -7.46 -13.60
C ASP A 440 10.29 -6.53 -12.39
N ALA A 441 9.46 -5.49 -12.56
CA ALA A 441 9.13 -4.55 -11.49
C ALA A 441 8.29 -5.19 -10.37
N GLU A 442 7.25 -5.95 -10.72
CA GLU A 442 6.40 -6.65 -9.74
C GLU A 442 7.17 -7.74 -8.98
N GLU A 443 8.07 -8.48 -9.65
CA GLU A 443 8.92 -9.44 -8.94
C GLU A 443 9.93 -8.76 -8.01
N GLN A 444 10.45 -7.59 -8.39
CA GLN A 444 11.30 -6.79 -7.50
C GLN A 444 10.52 -6.33 -6.27
N GLU A 445 9.30 -5.83 -6.45
CA GLU A 445 8.42 -5.46 -5.35
C GLU A 445 8.10 -6.66 -4.45
N LEU A 446 7.83 -7.83 -5.06
CA LEU A 446 7.62 -9.07 -4.32
C LEU A 446 8.83 -9.44 -3.46
N ILE A 447 10.04 -9.34 -4.01
CA ILE A 447 11.29 -9.56 -3.26
C ILE A 447 11.41 -8.56 -2.12
N GLU A 448 11.17 -7.26 -2.37
CA GLU A 448 11.27 -6.21 -1.36
C GLU A 448 10.29 -6.46 -0.20
N LYS A 449 9.02 -6.73 -0.50
CA LYS A 449 7.99 -7.01 0.51
C LYS A 449 8.26 -8.28 1.28
N THR A 450 8.76 -9.33 0.62
CA THR A 450 9.16 -10.57 1.28
C THR A 450 10.32 -10.33 2.25
N LEU A 451 11.33 -9.54 1.85
CA LEU A 451 12.46 -9.20 2.71
C LEU A 451 12.07 -8.26 3.85
N GLU A 452 11.17 -7.30 3.60
CA GLU A 452 10.58 -6.44 4.63
C GLU A 452 9.88 -7.29 5.70
N TYR A 453 9.07 -8.24 5.26
CA TYR A 453 8.38 -9.15 6.16
C TYR A 453 9.35 -10.07 6.92
N ALA A 454 10.37 -10.61 6.24
CA ALA A 454 11.42 -11.41 6.86
C ALA A 454 12.14 -10.65 7.98
N ARG A 455 12.57 -9.41 7.72
CA ARG A 455 13.22 -8.54 8.72
C ARG A 455 12.28 -8.20 9.87
N PHE A 456 10.99 -7.97 9.58
CA PHE A 456 9.98 -7.73 10.61
C PHE A 456 9.87 -8.94 11.56
N ILE A 457 9.85 -10.16 11.03
CA ILE A 457 9.84 -11.41 11.79
C ILE A 457 11.15 -11.58 12.58
N GLU A 458 12.31 -11.50 11.91
CA GLU A 458 13.63 -11.71 12.54
C GLU A 458 13.90 -10.79 13.73
N SER A 459 13.56 -9.49 13.58
CA SER A 459 13.72 -8.50 14.67
C SER A 459 12.90 -8.83 15.93
N ARG A 460 11.87 -9.67 15.80
CA ARG A 460 10.90 -9.99 16.87
C ARG A 460 10.97 -11.44 17.34
N VAL A 461 11.48 -12.36 16.53
CA VAL A 461 11.53 -13.80 16.83
C VAL A 461 12.64 -14.18 17.82
N LEU A 462 13.76 -13.44 17.85
CA LEU A 462 14.90 -13.72 18.73
C LEU A 462 14.56 -13.70 20.24
N TRP A 463 13.42 -13.12 20.63
CA TRP A 463 13.00 -13.00 22.02
C TRP A 463 11.99 -14.06 22.49
N ILE A 464 11.58 -14.99 21.60
CA ILE A 464 10.59 -16.00 21.94
C ILE A 464 11.29 -17.23 22.53
N LYS A 465 10.96 -17.57 23.78
CA LYS A 465 11.36 -18.82 24.44
C LYS A 465 11.10 -20.01 23.50
N SER A 466 12.18 -20.60 23.00
CA SER A 466 12.16 -21.68 22.01
C SER A 466 12.01 -23.07 22.63
N THR A 467 11.98 -23.17 23.95
CA THR A 467 11.75 -24.42 24.68
C THR A 467 11.10 -24.12 26.03
N ASP A 468 10.11 -24.93 26.41
CA ASP A 468 9.82 -25.12 27.83
C ASP A 468 11.13 -25.57 28.50
N SER A 469 11.44 -25.02 29.68
CA SER A 469 12.69 -25.37 30.36
C SER A 469 12.84 -26.90 30.42
N VAL A 470 14.05 -27.43 30.22
CA VAL A 470 14.32 -28.88 30.35
C VAL A 470 13.75 -29.43 31.67
N VAL A 471 13.66 -28.56 32.70
CA VAL A 471 13.04 -28.81 34.00
C VAL A 471 11.52 -29.01 33.92
N ALA A 472 10.80 -28.28 33.06
CA ALA A 472 9.36 -28.42 32.83
C ALA A 472 9.03 -29.70 32.03
N ILE A 473 9.81 -29.99 30.98
CA ILE A 473 9.70 -31.26 30.22
C ILE A 473 10.02 -32.46 31.11
N ALA A 474 10.99 -32.33 32.02
CA ALA A 474 11.33 -33.37 33.01
C ALA A 474 10.26 -33.57 34.09
N ARG A 475 9.42 -32.57 34.35
CA ARG A 475 8.39 -32.60 35.39
C ARG A 475 7.06 -33.15 34.86
N ASP A 476 6.80 -33.02 33.57
CA ASP A 476 5.61 -33.58 32.92
C ASP A 476 5.93 -34.87 32.15
N GLN A 477 5.50 -36.00 32.71
CA GLN A 477 5.79 -37.34 32.22
C GLN A 477 5.22 -37.59 30.81
N ARG A 478 4.18 -36.84 30.41
CA ARG A 478 3.52 -37.00 29.10
C ARG A 478 4.35 -36.35 27.98
N LEU A 479 4.84 -35.13 28.22
CA LEU A 479 5.75 -34.42 27.32
C LEU A 479 7.09 -35.14 27.17
N LEU A 480 7.60 -35.75 28.25
CA LEU A 480 8.84 -36.53 28.21
C LEU A 480 8.71 -37.78 27.34
N THR A 481 7.57 -38.47 27.39
CA THR A 481 7.31 -39.64 26.52
C THR A 481 7.18 -39.29 25.04
N GLU A 482 6.61 -38.13 24.71
CA GLU A 482 6.49 -37.64 23.34
C GLU A 482 7.85 -37.18 22.79
N ALA A 483 8.63 -36.45 23.59
CA ALA A 483 10.00 -36.07 23.24
C ALA A 483 10.92 -37.29 23.04
N MET A 484 10.79 -38.32 23.88
CA MET A 484 11.53 -39.58 23.73
C MET A 484 11.09 -40.39 22.50
N ARG A 485 9.82 -40.32 22.10
CA ARG A 485 9.32 -40.92 20.84
C ARG A 485 9.88 -40.21 19.62
N GLY A 486 9.82 -38.87 19.58
CA GLY A 486 10.41 -38.07 18.50
C GLY A 486 11.93 -38.25 18.38
N ALA A 487 12.63 -38.35 19.51
CA ALA A 487 14.06 -38.68 19.54
C ALA A 487 14.33 -40.10 19.01
N ARG A 488 13.49 -41.08 19.38
CA ARG A 488 13.59 -42.46 18.87
C ARG A 488 13.38 -42.51 17.36
N ASP A 489 12.39 -41.82 16.83
CA ASP A 489 12.08 -41.84 15.39
C ASP A 489 13.18 -41.11 14.58
N SER A 490 13.78 -40.06 15.14
CA SER A 490 14.93 -39.37 14.54
C SER A 490 16.19 -40.23 14.54
N VAL A 491 16.46 -40.95 15.63
CA VAL A 491 17.60 -41.87 15.76
C VAL A 491 17.41 -43.11 14.86
N VAL A 492 16.18 -43.63 14.76
CA VAL A 492 15.84 -44.70 13.82
C VAL A 492 15.93 -44.22 12.37
N GLY A 493 15.56 -42.97 12.09
CA GLY A 493 15.72 -42.31 10.79
C GLY A 493 17.19 -42.15 10.38
N MET A 494 18.08 -41.80 11.32
CA MET A 494 19.53 -41.74 11.12
C MET A 494 20.15 -43.12 10.86
N CYS A 495 19.58 -44.19 11.39
CA CYS A 495 20.00 -45.58 11.13
C CYS A 495 19.28 -46.23 9.94
N SER A 496 18.34 -45.54 9.29
CA SER A 496 17.59 -46.09 8.17
C SER A 496 18.40 -46.02 6.88
N TRP A 497 18.72 -47.18 6.32
CA TRP A 497 19.49 -47.33 5.08
C TRP A 497 18.87 -46.58 3.88
N ARG A 498 17.54 -46.41 3.87
CA ARG A 498 16.79 -45.73 2.81
C ARG A 498 17.04 -44.21 2.76
N ASN A 499 17.23 -43.56 3.91
CA ASN A 499 17.53 -42.12 3.95
C ASN A 499 18.97 -41.83 3.50
N TRP A 500 19.89 -42.74 3.79
CA TRP A 500 21.28 -42.66 3.30
C TRP A 500 21.40 -42.83 1.79
N GLN A 501 20.47 -43.56 1.14
CA GLN A 501 20.42 -43.61 -0.32
C GLN A 501 20.05 -42.25 -0.95
N GLY A 502 19.22 -41.45 -0.28
CA GLY A 502 18.88 -40.09 -0.70
C GLY A 502 20.07 -39.14 -0.58
N VAL A 503 20.74 -39.14 0.57
CA VAL A 503 21.96 -38.35 0.82
C VAL A 503 23.07 -38.72 -0.17
N GLY A 504 23.24 -40.02 -0.47
CA GLY A 504 24.21 -40.46 -1.48
C GLY A 504 23.87 -39.97 -2.89
N ARG A 505 22.59 -39.91 -3.25
CA ARG A 505 22.15 -39.43 -4.57
C ARG A 505 22.34 -37.92 -4.73
N GLU A 506 22.01 -37.16 -3.69
CA GLU A 506 22.24 -35.70 -3.63
C GLU A 506 23.73 -35.36 -3.63
N LEU A 507 24.57 -36.12 -2.90
CA LEU A 507 26.02 -35.95 -2.94
C LEU A 507 26.59 -36.21 -4.34
N VAL A 508 26.09 -37.20 -5.05
CA VAL A 508 26.52 -37.48 -6.43
C VAL A 508 26.08 -36.37 -7.39
N ALA A 509 24.87 -35.84 -7.23
CA ALA A 509 24.38 -34.71 -8.01
C ALA A 509 25.19 -33.44 -7.74
N ASP A 510 25.54 -33.16 -6.48
CA ASP A 510 26.30 -31.99 -6.05
C ASP A 510 27.77 -32.05 -6.53
N VAL A 511 28.39 -33.24 -6.50
CA VAL A 511 29.73 -33.46 -7.08
C VAL A 511 29.74 -33.23 -8.59
N GLN A 512 28.64 -33.54 -9.30
CA GLN A 512 28.51 -33.28 -10.74
C GLN A 512 28.30 -31.80 -11.06
N GLN A 513 27.56 -31.07 -10.21
CA GLN A 513 27.31 -29.64 -10.41
C GLN A 513 28.52 -28.77 -10.02
N SER A 514 29.32 -29.18 -9.04
CA SER A 514 30.42 -28.36 -8.51
C SER A 514 31.72 -29.15 -8.24
N PRO A 515 32.36 -29.73 -9.28
CA PRO A 515 33.53 -30.61 -9.11
C PRO A 515 34.75 -29.91 -8.50
N ILE A 516 34.90 -28.60 -8.72
CA ILE A 516 36.04 -27.81 -8.23
C ILE A 516 36.01 -27.67 -6.70
N LEU A 517 34.83 -27.46 -6.11
CA LEU A 517 34.68 -27.32 -4.65
C LEU A 517 34.97 -28.64 -3.94
N TRP A 518 34.46 -29.75 -4.47
CA TRP A 518 34.73 -31.09 -3.95
C TRP A 518 36.21 -31.49 -4.07
N PHE A 519 36.88 -31.08 -5.16
CA PHE A 519 38.33 -31.27 -5.31
C PHE A 519 39.11 -30.49 -4.25
N CYS A 520 38.81 -29.20 -4.04
CA CYS A 520 39.43 -28.38 -2.99
C CYS A 520 39.20 -28.96 -1.59
N CYS A 521 37.98 -29.39 -1.28
CA CYS A 521 37.66 -30.06 -0.01
C CYS A 521 38.46 -31.36 0.16
N SER A 522 38.58 -32.17 -0.90
CA SER A 522 39.36 -33.41 -0.86
C SER A 522 40.85 -33.17 -0.61
N ILE A 523 41.43 -32.11 -1.18
CA ILE A 523 42.83 -31.72 -0.97
C ILE A 523 43.09 -31.33 0.50
N VAL A 524 42.11 -30.72 1.19
CA VAL A 524 42.27 -30.33 2.60
C VAL A 524 42.02 -31.52 3.53
N PHE A 525 40.95 -32.29 3.29
CA PHE A 525 40.52 -33.34 4.21
C PHE A 525 41.25 -34.67 4.03
N ALA A 526 41.66 -35.04 2.82
CA ALA A 526 42.37 -36.30 2.58
C ALA A 526 43.73 -36.36 3.32
N PRO A 527 44.58 -35.32 3.30
CA PRO A 527 45.81 -35.30 4.10
C PRO A 527 45.52 -35.36 5.60
N LEU A 528 44.50 -34.63 6.08
CA LEU A 528 44.13 -34.67 7.50
C LEU A 528 43.77 -36.09 7.95
N LEU A 529 43.02 -36.84 7.15
CA LEU A 529 42.65 -38.22 7.47
C LEU A 529 43.83 -39.20 7.36
N ILE A 530 44.64 -39.10 6.30
CA ILE A 530 45.80 -39.97 6.06
C ILE A 530 46.88 -39.73 7.13
N PHE A 531 47.16 -38.47 7.45
CA PHE A 531 48.21 -38.11 8.39
C PHE A 531 47.72 -38.08 9.85
N ARG A 532 46.42 -38.19 10.14
CA ARG A 532 45.85 -38.24 11.50
C ARG A 532 46.60 -39.19 12.43
N ARG A 533 46.91 -40.40 11.95
CA ARG A 533 47.63 -41.42 12.75
C ARG A 533 49.08 -41.02 13.02
N ARG A 534 49.75 -40.38 12.06
CA ARG A 534 51.13 -39.87 12.21
C ARG A 534 51.18 -38.67 13.16
N TRP A 535 50.24 -37.75 13.05
CA TRP A 535 50.18 -36.55 13.88
C TRP A 535 49.84 -36.90 15.32
N ARG A 536 48.90 -37.83 15.56
CA ARG A 536 48.65 -38.36 16.92
C ARG A 536 49.88 -39.03 17.54
N ARG A 537 50.65 -39.79 16.76
CA ARG A 537 51.91 -40.39 17.25
C ARG A 537 52.98 -39.33 17.56
N LYS A 538 53.13 -38.29 16.73
CA LYS A 538 54.05 -37.17 17.00
C LYS A 538 53.64 -36.36 18.22
N ILE A 539 52.35 -36.07 18.38
CA ILE A 539 51.81 -35.36 19.55
C ILE A 539 52.00 -36.21 20.82
N GLY A 540 51.79 -37.53 20.73
CA GLY A 540 52.07 -38.45 21.84
C GLY A 540 53.56 -38.47 22.23
N ALA A 541 54.46 -38.54 21.25
CA ALA A 541 55.90 -38.50 21.49
C ALA A 541 56.37 -37.16 22.06
N LEU A 542 55.80 -36.03 21.60
CA LEU A 542 56.04 -34.71 22.18
C LEU A 542 55.51 -34.64 23.62
N GLY A 543 54.34 -35.21 23.90
CA GLY A 543 53.79 -35.30 25.26
C GLY A 543 54.66 -36.13 26.23
N GLU A 544 55.25 -37.23 25.78
CA GLU A 544 56.22 -38.01 26.56
C GLU A 544 57.55 -37.27 26.77
N SER A 545 57.95 -36.43 25.80
CA SER A 545 59.15 -35.59 25.92
C SER A 545 58.92 -34.47 26.95
N SER A 546 57.70 -33.92 26.99
CA SER A 546 57.28 -32.89 27.96
C SER A 546 57.02 -33.42 29.37
N SER A 547 56.76 -34.72 29.54
CA SER A 547 56.48 -35.33 30.85
C SER A 547 57.72 -35.81 31.61
N ARG A 548 58.91 -35.77 31.00
CA ARG A 548 60.18 -36.03 31.69
C ARG A 548 60.52 -34.84 32.59
N LYS A 549 60.72 -35.11 33.88
CA LYS A 549 60.96 -34.14 34.99
C LYS A 549 62.24 -33.28 34.88
N GLY A 550 62.84 -33.12 33.70
CA GLY A 550 64.12 -32.43 33.48
C GLY A 550 64.07 -31.14 32.66
N CYS A 551 62.93 -30.73 32.11
CA CYS A 551 62.83 -29.50 31.31
C CYS A 551 62.41 -28.29 32.15
N ALA A 552 63.25 -27.89 33.10
CA ALA A 552 63.23 -26.55 33.68
C ALA A 552 64.47 -25.82 33.18
N ASN A 553 64.32 -25.13 32.05
CA ASN A 553 65.10 -23.95 31.63
C ASN A 553 64.50 -23.51 30.30
N PHE A 554 63.59 -22.53 30.39
CA PHE A 554 63.26 -21.64 29.28
C PHE A 554 64.04 -20.35 29.48
#